data_AF-A0A158DCV8-F1
#
_entry.id   AF-A0A158DCV8-F1
#
_cell.length_a   1.000
_cell.length_b   1.000
_cell.length_c   1.000
_cell.angle_alpha   90.00
_cell.angle_beta   90.00
_cell.angle_gamma   90.00
#
_symmetry.space_group_name_H-M   'P 1'
#
loop_
_entity.id
_entity.type
_entity.pdbx_description
1 polymer ?
#
loop_
_entity_poly.entity_id
_entity_poly.type
_entity_poly.pdbx_seq_one_letter_code
_entity_poly.pdbx_strand_id
1 'polypeptide(L)' 'MVEHIVHRGIIGVRANAVMKPSESNDRHSLFLPRMVEAGLRLDKSEPDTLAQVIAQFDAAVKGA' A
#
# COMPACT_ATOMS: atom_id res chain seq x y z
N MET A 1 18.79 10.67 -24.50
CA MET A 1 18.55 10.65 -23.04
C MET A 1 17.77 9.40 -22.74
N VAL A 2 18.39 8.40 -22.11
CA VAL A 2 17.70 7.17 -21.73
C VAL A 2 17.00 7.47 -20.42
N GLU A 3 15.68 7.65 -20.45
CA GLU A 3 14.91 7.71 -19.21
C GLU A 3 15.09 6.37 -18.50
N HIS A 4 15.64 6.41 -17.28
CA HIS A 4 15.66 5.26 -16.40
C HIS A 4 14.22 4.90 -16.04
N ILE A 5 13.59 4.04 -16.84
CA ILE A 5 12.31 3.41 -16.50
C ILE A 5 12.59 2.45 -15.34
N VAL A 6 12.50 2.97 -14.12
CA VAL A 6 12.35 2.15 -12.92
C VAL A 6 11.06 1.38 -13.10
N HIS A 7 11.15 0.10 -13.47
CA HIS A 7 9.99 -0.79 -13.48
C HIS A 7 9.48 -0.87 -12.04
N ARG A 8 8.43 -0.11 -11.71
CA ARG A 8 7.80 -0.12 -10.39
C ARG A 8 7.00 -1.42 -10.26
N GLY A 9 7.63 -2.46 -9.72
CA GLY A 9 6.93 -3.68 -9.36
C GLY A 9 5.88 -3.38 -8.29
N ILE A 10 4.65 -3.89 -8.47
CA ILE A 10 3.58 -3.81 -7.47
C ILE A 10 3.67 -5.06 -6.60
N ILE A 11 3.52 -4.90 -5.29
CA ILE A 11 3.47 -6.04 -4.35
C ILE A 11 2.17 -5.98 -3.54
N GLY A 12 1.61 -7.15 -3.24
CA GLY A 12 0.52 -7.26 -2.27
C GLY A 12 1.07 -7.18 -0.85
N VAL A 13 0.50 -6.32 -0.01
CA VAL A 13 0.86 -6.22 1.41
C VAL A 13 -0.37 -6.34 2.30
N ARG A 14 -0.19 -7.00 3.45
CA ARG A 14 -1.12 -6.95 4.58
C ARG A 14 -0.49 -6.13 5.70
N ALA A 15 -1.28 -5.32 6.38
CA ALA A 15 -0.84 -4.50 7.49
C ALA A 15 -1.87 -4.52 8.63
N ASN A 16 -1.41 -4.20 9.83
CA ASN A 16 -2.25 -4.22 11.03
C ASN A 16 -3.02 -2.91 11.21
N ALA A 17 -2.48 -1.79 10.73
CA ALA A 17 -3.13 -0.49 10.78
C ALA A 17 -2.59 0.43 9.69
N VAL A 18 -3.40 1.42 9.32
CA VAL A 18 -2.96 2.60 8.56
C VAL A 18 -2.73 3.73 9.56
N MET A 19 -1.49 4.18 9.67
CA MET A 19 -1.07 5.26 10.56
C MET A 19 -1.24 6.61 9.86
N LYS A 20 -1.76 7.60 10.60
CA LYS A 20 -1.86 8.98 10.13
C LYS A 20 -0.47 9.63 10.04
N PRO A 21 -0.31 10.69 9.23
CA PRO A 21 0.85 11.57 9.30
C PRO A 21 1.12 12.07 10.72
N SER A 22 2.38 12.36 11.01
CA SER A 22 2.87 12.91 12.27
C SER A 22 3.75 14.15 12.02
N GLU A 23 4.12 14.85 13.09
CA GLU A 23 5.06 15.99 13.01
C GLU A 23 6.40 15.60 12.36
N SER A 24 6.80 14.33 12.49
CA SER A 24 8.02 13.78 11.92
C SER A 24 7.86 13.19 10.51
N ASN A 25 6.63 13.04 9.99
CA ASN A 25 6.36 12.47 8.67
C ASN A 25 4.99 12.90 8.14
N ASP A 26 4.98 13.63 7.04
CA ASP A 26 3.77 14.16 6.40
C ASP A 26 2.94 13.10 5.65
N ARG A 27 3.42 11.86 5.56
CA ARG A 27 2.76 10.75 4.87
C ARG A 27 2.12 9.76 5.82
N HIS A 28 1.07 9.10 5.31
CA HIS A 28 0.55 7.90 5.95
C HIS A 28 1.57 6.76 5.90
N SER A 29 1.53 5.88 6.89
CA SER A 29 2.37 4.67 6.92
C SER A 29 1.56 3.44 7.30
N LEU A 30 2.10 2.26 6.99
CA LEU A 30 1.50 0.98 7.38
C LEU A 30 2.21 0.46 8.63
N PHE A 31 1.44 0.03 9.63
CA PHE A 31 2.01 -0.61 10.82
C PHE A 31 2.20 -2.11 10.59
N LEU A 32 3.43 -2.60 10.78
CA LEU A 32 3.86 -3.98 10.58
C LEU A 32 3.45 -4.58 9.21
N PRO A 33 3.81 -3.93 8.09
CA PRO A 33 3.48 -4.45 6.76
C PRO A 33 4.23 -5.75 6.48
N ARG A 34 3.53 -6.71 5.89
CA ARG A 34 4.09 -8.00 5.44
C ARG A 34 3.62 -8.27 4.03
N MET A 35 4.52 -8.78 3.19
CA MET A 35 4.14 -9.26 1.87
C MET A 35 3.09 -10.37 2.01
N VAL A 36 2.08 -10.34 1.14
CA VAL A 36 1.08 -11.39 1.05
C VAL A 36 1.66 -12.60 0.33
N GLU A 37 2.45 -12.36 -0.70
CA GLU A 37 3.11 -13.38 -1.53
C GLU A 37 4.57 -13.00 -1.81
N ALA A 38 5.40 -14.01 -2.05
CA ALA A 38 6.80 -13.81 -2.41
C ALA A 38 6.90 -13.52 -3.92
N GLY A 39 6.54 -12.30 -4.32
CA GLY A 39 6.58 -11.91 -5.72
C GLY A 39 5.91 -10.57 -6.01
N LEU A 40 5.94 -10.20 -7.30
CA LEU A 40 5.23 -9.05 -7.82
C LEU A 40 3.81 -9.45 -8.24
N ARG A 41 2.87 -8.53 -8.09
CA ARG A 41 1.53 -8.59 -8.66
C ARG A 41 1.63 -8.30 -10.15
N LEU A 42 1.53 -9.36 -10.96
CA LEU A 42 1.57 -9.27 -12.43
C LEU A 42 0.19 -8.98 -13.05
N ASP A 43 -0.87 -9.13 -12.26
CA ASP A 43 -2.26 -8.90 -12.63
C ASP A 43 -2.71 -7.44 -12.42
N LYS A 44 -1.87 -6.59 -11.80
CA LYS A 44 -2.15 -5.17 -11.59
C LYS A 44 -1.18 -4.32 -12.39
N SER A 45 -1.70 -3.30 -13.05
CA SER A 45 -0.91 -2.25 -13.71
C SER A 45 -0.66 -1.04 -12.81
N GLU A 46 -1.47 -0.85 -11.76
CA GLU A 46 -1.38 0.29 -10.84
C GLU A 46 -1.55 -0.15 -9.37
N PRO A 47 -0.81 0.46 -8.43
CA PRO A 47 -1.01 0.23 -7.00
C PRO A 47 -2.30 0.88 -6.51
N ASP A 48 -2.78 0.47 -5.33
CA ASP A 48 -3.95 1.09 -4.72
C ASP A 48 -3.68 2.53 -4.30
N THR A 49 -4.66 3.41 -4.52
CA THR A 49 -4.63 4.79 -4.04
C THR A 49 -4.83 4.86 -2.53
N LEU A 50 -4.40 5.96 -1.89
CA LEU A 50 -4.64 6.17 -0.46
C LEU A 50 -6.12 6.06 -0.09
N ALA A 51 -7.02 6.63 -0.91
CA ALA A 51 -8.45 6.56 -0.68
C ALA A 51 -8.98 5.11 -0.67
N GLN A 52 -8.50 4.27 -1.60
CA GLN A 52 -8.85 2.85 -1.63
C GLN A 52 -8.31 2.11 -0.41
N VAL A 53 -7.07 2.37 0.00
CA VAL A 53 -6.47 1.73 1.19
C VAL A 53 -7.24 2.09 2.46
N ILE A 54 -7.63 3.36 2.65
CA ILE A 54 -8.46 3.77 3.79
C ILE A 54 -9.83 3.11 3.76
N ALA A 55 -10.47 3.03 2.58
CA ALA A 55 -11.77 2.37 2.43
C ALA A 55 -11.70 0.86 2.78
N GLN A 56 -10.64 0.17 2.37
CA GLN A 56 -10.39 -1.23 2.72
C GLN A 56 -10.20 -1.42 4.23
N PHE A 57 -9.44 -0.54 4.88
CA PHE A 57 -9.23 -0.57 6.33
C PHE A 57 -10.55 -0.35 7.08
N ASP A 58 -11.32 0.66 6.68
CA ASP A 58 -12.62 0.96 7.27
C ASP A 58 -13.61 -0.22 7.13
N ALA A 59 -13.63 -0.86 5.96
CA ALA A 59 -14.46 -2.04 5.72
C ALA A 59 -14.06 -3.20 6.64
N ALA A 60 -12.75 -3.45 6.79
CA ALA A 60 -12.23 -4.51 7.66
C ALA A 60 -12.52 -4.27 9.15
N VAL A 61 -12.45 -3.02 9.62
CA VAL A 61 -12.73 -2.68 11.03
C VAL A 61 -14.23 -2.75 11.34
N LYS A 62 -15.08 -2.34 10.39
CA LYS A 62 -16.55 -2.31 10.57
C LYS A 62 -17.20 -3.69 10.44
N GLY A 63 -16.46 -4.71 10.01
CA GLY A 63 -16.94 -6.09 9.91
C GLY A 63 -18.05 -6.26 8.87
N ALA A 64 -17.96 -5.55 7.74
CA ALA A 64 -18.89 -5.68 6.62
C ALA A 64 -18.75 -7.04 5.91
#